data_AF-A0A2D5NBU3-F1
#
_entry.id   AF-A0A2D5NBU3-F1
#
_cell.length_a   1.000
_cell.length_b   1.000
_cell.length_c   1.000
_cell.angle_alpha   90.00
_cell.angle_beta   90.00
_cell.angle_gamma   90.00
#
_symmetry.space_group_name_H-M   'P 1'
#
loop_
_entity.id
_entity.type
_entity.pdbx_description
1 polymer ?
#
loop_
_entity_poly.entity_id
_entity_poly.type
_entity_poly.pdbx_seq_one_letter_code
_entity_poly.pdbx_strand_id
1 'polypeptide(L)'
;MESKRVLFVSQEIHPYLPENTISSTTLALAKKTNDSGHQVRVFMPRFGVINERRHQLHEVIRLSGMNVVINDMDMPLIIKVASVPGARMQVYFIDNEEYFKRKFTYADADGKQFEDNDERTLFFSKGAIDTVEKLGWKPDVIHVHGWMSALVPMYLRLFQADNPIFKDAKIVFSAYDNGFDGTLGPKLKAGMEFDEIDPALCEGLDAPTCEDLQLLAAKYADVVILGEENTGHVEEFCKANNIPCIDGKNFPEDPAEAIKVYESLLVEEDVE
;
A
#
# COMPACT_ATOMS: atom_id res chain seq x y z
N MET A 1 -21.62 7.02 -15.36
CA MET A 1 -20.97 7.05 -14.04
C MET A 1 -19.81 8.03 -14.12
N GLU A 2 -19.60 8.87 -13.11
CA GLU A 2 -18.48 9.80 -13.10
C GLU A 2 -17.15 9.03 -12.98
N SER A 3 -16.11 9.48 -13.69
CA SER A 3 -14.80 8.83 -13.68
C SER A 3 -14.12 9.04 -12.32
N LYS A 4 -14.06 7.99 -11.51
CA LYS A 4 -13.36 7.96 -10.22
C LYS A 4 -11.85 7.78 -10.37
N ARG A 5 -11.12 8.14 -9.32
CA ARG A 5 -9.67 8.05 -9.18
C ARG A 5 -9.34 7.02 -8.11
N VAL A 6 -8.69 5.93 -8.51
CA VAL A 6 -8.31 4.85 -7.60
C VAL A 6 -6.78 4.78 -7.51
N LEU A 7 -6.26 4.99 -6.31
CA LEU A 7 -4.87 4.77 -5.97
C LEU A 7 -4.71 3.34 -5.48
N PHE A 8 -3.82 2.56 -6.09
CA PHE A 8 -3.37 1.31 -5.53
C PHE A 8 -1.99 1.52 -4.91
N VAL A 9 -1.81 1.12 -3.65
CA VAL A 9 -0.51 1.08 -2.98
C VAL A 9 -0.24 -0.37 -2.63
N SER A 10 0.75 -0.97 -3.28
CA SER A 10 0.99 -2.41 -3.18
C SER A 10 2.47 -2.70 -3.07
N GLN A 11 2.82 -3.65 -2.20
CA GLN A 11 4.20 -4.09 -2.09
C GLN A 11 4.70 -4.81 -3.37
N GLU A 12 3.82 -5.46 -4.13
CA GLU A 12 4.23 -6.29 -5.26
C GLU A 12 3.27 -6.20 -6.45
N ILE A 13 3.81 -6.16 -7.67
CA ILE A 13 3.02 -6.02 -8.91
C ILE A 13 3.68 -6.78 -10.06
N HIS A 14 2.90 -7.61 -10.74
CA HIS A 14 3.30 -8.24 -12.00
C HIS A 14 3.24 -7.22 -13.17
N PRO A 15 4.19 -7.18 -14.13
CA PRO A 15 5.32 -8.09 -14.35
C PRO A 15 6.65 -7.60 -13.76
N TYR A 16 6.65 -6.61 -12.86
CA TYR A 16 7.89 -6.05 -12.30
C TYR A 16 8.51 -7.00 -11.26
N LEU A 17 7.67 -7.72 -10.53
CA LEU A 17 8.03 -8.84 -9.66
C LEU A 17 7.37 -10.14 -10.14
N PRO A 18 7.85 -11.31 -9.65
CA PRO A 18 7.23 -12.60 -9.93
C PRO A 18 5.74 -12.65 -9.56
N GLU A 19 5.05 -13.60 -10.16
CA GLU A 19 3.63 -13.81 -9.92
C GLU A 19 3.39 -14.44 -8.54
N ASN A 20 2.52 -13.82 -7.75
CA ASN A 20 1.95 -14.32 -6.51
C ASN A 20 0.58 -13.67 -6.30
N THR A 21 -0.12 -14.02 -5.22
CA THR A 21 -1.48 -13.54 -4.99
C THR A 21 -1.55 -12.00 -4.96
N ILE A 22 -0.68 -11.33 -4.20
CA ILE A 22 -0.65 -9.86 -4.12
C ILE A 22 -0.36 -9.23 -5.49
N SER A 23 0.65 -9.72 -6.20
CA SER A 23 1.15 -9.12 -7.44
C SER A 23 0.18 -9.31 -8.61
N SER A 24 -0.51 -10.45 -8.67
CA SER A 24 -1.57 -10.73 -9.64
C SER A 24 -2.87 -10.00 -9.32
N THR A 25 -3.31 -10.02 -8.04
CA THR A 25 -4.54 -9.34 -7.60
C THR A 25 -4.44 -7.84 -7.88
N THR A 26 -3.37 -7.20 -7.43
CA THR A 26 -3.17 -5.75 -7.63
C THR A 26 -3.23 -5.40 -9.12
N LEU A 27 -2.57 -6.19 -9.98
CA LEU A 27 -2.58 -5.96 -11.42
C LEU A 27 -3.96 -6.14 -12.03
N ALA A 28 -4.67 -7.22 -11.69
CA ALA A 28 -5.99 -7.55 -12.21
C ALA A 28 -7.00 -6.46 -11.85
N LEU A 29 -7.02 -6.05 -10.58
CA LEU A 29 -7.90 -4.99 -10.09
C LEU A 29 -7.58 -3.65 -10.74
N ALA A 30 -6.30 -3.26 -10.77
CA ALA A 30 -5.88 -1.97 -11.33
C ALA A 30 -6.20 -1.89 -12.84
N LYS A 31 -5.92 -2.96 -13.61
CA LYS A 31 -6.28 -3.04 -15.03
C LYS A 31 -7.79 -2.94 -15.24
N LYS A 32 -8.57 -3.74 -14.52
CA LYS A 32 -10.03 -3.76 -14.67
C LYS A 32 -10.65 -2.42 -14.29
N THR A 33 -10.14 -1.77 -13.26
CA THR A 33 -10.54 -0.41 -12.84
C THR A 33 -10.25 0.60 -13.95
N ASN A 34 -9.05 0.58 -14.53
CA ASN A 34 -8.67 1.44 -15.65
C ASN A 34 -9.51 1.19 -16.90
N ASP A 35 -9.75 -0.07 -17.25
CA ASP A 35 -10.54 -0.47 -18.43
C ASP A 35 -12.03 -0.12 -18.28
N SER A 36 -12.50 0.08 -17.05
CA SER A 36 -13.86 0.54 -16.75
C SER A 36 -14.01 2.07 -16.81
N GLY A 37 -12.98 2.80 -17.24
CA GLY A 37 -13.02 4.25 -17.47
C GLY A 37 -12.64 5.10 -16.25
N HIS A 38 -12.15 4.47 -15.18
CA HIS A 38 -11.60 5.16 -14.02
C HIS A 38 -10.12 5.51 -14.24
N GLN A 39 -9.64 6.51 -13.50
CA GLN A 39 -8.25 6.90 -13.49
C GLN A 39 -7.51 6.11 -12.43
N VAL A 40 -6.45 5.41 -12.84
CA VAL A 40 -5.69 4.55 -11.93
C VAL A 40 -4.25 5.03 -11.82
N ARG A 41 -3.75 5.05 -10.59
CA ARG A 41 -2.32 5.12 -10.30
C ARG A 41 -1.96 3.99 -9.38
N VAL A 42 -0.77 3.43 -9.59
CA VAL A 42 -0.29 2.33 -8.78
C VAL A 42 1.09 2.66 -8.23
N PHE A 43 1.31 2.38 -6.96
CA PHE A 43 2.53 2.67 -6.22
C PHE A 43 3.11 1.37 -5.68
N MET A 44 4.42 1.15 -5.89
CA MET A 44 5.14 0.01 -5.32
C MET A 44 6.58 0.37 -4.94
N PRO A 45 7.25 -0.40 -4.08
CA PRO A 45 8.67 -0.22 -3.82
C PRO A 45 9.50 -0.54 -5.07
N ARG A 46 10.56 0.22 -5.31
CA ARG A 46 11.55 -0.06 -6.36
C ARG A 46 12.57 -1.07 -5.85
N PHE A 47 12.20 -2.35 -5.74
CA PHE A 47 13.21 -3.38 -5.41
C PHE A 47 14.29 -3.50 -6.49
N GLY A 48 15.53 -3.75 -6.09
CA GLY A 48 16.70 -3.77 -6.97
C GLY A 48 16.72 -4.93 -7.95
N VAL A 49 15.88 -5.95 -7.73
CA VAL A 49 15.59 -7.03 -8.69
C VAL A 49 14.82 -6.53 -9.93
N ILE A 50 14.16 -5.37 -9.85
CA ILE A 50 13.39 -4.80 -10.96
C ILE A 50 14.35 -4.23 -12.00
N ASN A 51 14.32 -4.83 -13.20
CA ASN A 51 15.19 -4.44 -14.31
C ASN A 51 14.70 -3.14 -14.98
N GLU A 52 15.34 -2.02 -14.65
CA GLU A 52 14.97 -0.69 -15.17
C GLU A 52 14.99 -0.62 -16.69
N ARG A 53 16.00 -1.22 -17.33
CA ARG A 53 16.15 -1.16 -18.79
C ARG A 53 15.06 -1.96 -19.50
N ARG A 54 14.74 -3.15 -19.01
CA ARG A 54 13.68 -4.02 -19.57
C ARG A 54 12.32 -3.35 -19.48
N HIS A 55 12.05 -2.72 -18.34
CA HIS A 55 10.75 -2.12 -18.03
C HIS A 55 10.67 -0.63 -18.35
N GLN A 56 11.75 -0.02 -18.85
CA GLN A 56 11.82 1.40 -19.20
C GLN A 56 11.42 2.31 -18.03
N LEU A 57 11.98 2.05 -16.85
CA LEU A 57 11.77 2.92 -15.69
C LEU A 57 12.49 4.24 -15.94
N HIS A 58 11.77 5.35 -15.79
CA HIS A 58 12.34 6.69 -15.88
C HIS A 58 12.14 7.43 -14.57
N GLU A 59 13.17 8.11 -14.11
CA GLU A 59 13.04 8.99 -12.95
C GLU A 59 12.16 10.20 -13.28
N VAL A 60 11.30 10.55 -12.33
CA VAL A 60 10.43 11.71 -12.39
C VAL A 60 11.05 12.82 -11.53
N ILE A 61 12.01 13.57 -12.11
CA ILE A 61 12.83 14.57 -11.41
C ILE A 61 12.00 15.54 -10.54
N ARG A 62 10.81 15.96 -11.02
CA ARG A 62 9.92 16.89 -10.29
C ARG A 62 9.28 16.31 -9.02
N LEU A 63 9.32 14.99 -8.86
CA LEU A 63 8.83 14.24 -7.69
C LEU A 63 9.98 13.67 -6.85
N SER A 64 11.17 13.52 -7.42
CA SER A 64 12.39 13.11 -6.71
C SER A 64 13.03 14.27 -5.94
N GLY A 65 13.93 13.91 -5.01
CA GLY A 65 14.80 14.86 -4.30
C GLY A 65 14.16 15.48 -3.05
N MET A 66 12.99 14.98 -2.65
CA MET A 66 12.44 15.23 -1.32
C MET A 66 13.06 14.23 -0.33
N ASN A 67 13.04 14.56 0.95
CA ASN A 67 13.46 13.63 2.00
C ASN A 67 12.24 13.13 2.76
N VAL A 68 12.23 11.84 3.09
CA VAL A 68 11.31 11.23 4.04
C VAL A 68 12.08 11.01 5.33
N VAL A 69 11.58 11.56 6.43
CA VAL A 69 12.19 11.36 7.74
C VAL A 69 11.87 9.94 8.22
N ILE A 70 12.89 9.14 8.54
CA ILE A 70 12.76 7.80 9.10
C ILE A 70 13.60 7.75 10.37
N ASN A 71 12.93 7.65 11.52
CA ASN A 71 13.58 7.89 12.81
C ASN A 71 14.26 9.26 12.80
N ASP A 72 15.54 9.33 13.18
CA ASP A 72 16.37 10.53 13.18
C ASP A 72 17.14 10.77 11.86
N MET A 73 16.78 10.07 10.78
CA MET A 73 17.46 10.13 9.49
C MET A 73 16.60 10.73 8.38
N ASP A 74 17.18 11.64 7.60
CA ASP A 74 16.59 12.16 6.36
C ASP A 74 16.93 11.24 5.18
N MET A 75 15.94 10.47 4.71
CA MET A 75 16.12 9.49 3.65
C MET A 75 15.68 10.05 2.29
N PRO A 76 16.56 10.13 1.27
CA PRO A 76 16.19 10.66 -0.04
C PRO A 76 15.12 9.82 -0.73
N LEU A 77 14.09 10.48 -1.24
CA LEU A 77 13.01 9.88 -2.03
C LEU A 77 13.26 10.08 -3.52
N ILE A 78 13.36 8.97 -4.24
CA ILE A 78 13.47 8.93 -5.69
C ILE A 78 12.19 8.31 -6.24
N ILE A 79 11.60 8.96 -7.24
CA ILE A 79 10.38 8.46 -7.87
C ILE A 79 10.70 8.05 -9.30
N LYS A 80 10.47 6.78 -9.62
CA LYS A 80 10.52 6.29 -11.00
C LYS A 80 9.12 5.98 -11.50
N VAL A 81 8.94 5.96 -12.81
CA VAL A 81 7.68 5.60 -13.45
C VAL A 81 7.92 4.64 -14.60
N ALA A 82 7.01 3.70 -14.77
CA ALA A 82 6.92 2.86 -15.96
C ALA A 82 5.46 2.61 -16.34
N SER A 83 5.23 2.31 -17.61
CA SER A 83 3.92 1.86 -18.07
C SER A 83 3.78 0.36 -17.87
N VAL A 84 2.59 -0.10 -17.49
CA VAL A 84 2.27 -1.54 -17.45
C VAL A 84 2.17 -2.08 -18.88
N PRO A 85 2.90 -3.14 -19.24
CA PRO A 85 2.77 -3.75 -20.56
C PRO A 85 1.33 -4.18 -20.86
N GLY A 86 0.81 -3.73 -22.01
CA GLY A 86 -0.55 -4.05 -22.44
C GLY A 86 -1.68 -3.28 -21.72
N ALA A 87 -1.36 -2.32 -20.85
CA ALA A 87 -2.35 -1.45 -20.21
C ALA A 87 -1.93 0.03 -20.30
N ARG A 88 -2.90 0.93 -20.48
CA ARG A 88 -2.65 2.39 -20.52
C ARG A 88 -2.57 2.98 -19.10
N MET A 89 -1.77 2.35 -18.24
CA MET A 89 -1.66 2.66 -16.82
C MET A 89 -0.20 2.82 -16.42
N GLN A 90 0.07 3.75 -15.50
CA GLN A 90 1.39 4.04 -14.97
C GLN A 90 1.57 3.45 -13.56
N VAL A 91 2.76 2.91 -13.30
CA VAL A 91 3.21 2.52 -11.96
C VAL A 91 4.33 3.46 -11.54
N TYR A 92 4.17 4.03 -10.35
CA TYR A 92 5.14 4.84 -9.64
C TYR A 92 5.92 3.94 -8.69
N PHE A 93 7.23 4.03 -8.76
CA PHE A 93 8.14 3.25 -7.93
C PHE A 93 8.74 4.17 -6.89
N ILE A 94 8.54 3.82 -5.62
CA ILE A 94 9.15 4.48 -4.46
C ILE A 94 10.54 3.88 -4.28
N ASP A 95 11.57 4.67 -4.55
CA ASP A 95 12.97 4.24 -4.57
C ASP A 95 13.79 5.02 -3.53
N ASN A 96 14.77 4.32 -2.97
CA ASN A 96 15.79 4.84 -2.08
C ASN A 96 17.01 3.93 -2.21
N GLU A 97 18.18 4.55 -2.33
CA GLU A 97 19.40 3.82 -2.65
C GLU A 97 19.83 2.83 -1.56
N GLU A 98 19.50 3.11 -0.30
CA GLU A 98 19.87 2.29 0.85
C GLU A 98 18.86 1.16 1.07
N TYR A 99 17.57 1.46 0.96
CA TYR A 99 16.51 0.52 1.28
C TYR A 99 16.23 -0.51 0.20
N PHE A 100 16.24 -0.13 -1.08
CA PHE A 100 15.67 -0.98 -2.12
C PHE A 100 16.65 -1.48 -3.17
N LYS A 101 17.94 -1.09 -3.17
CA LYS A 101 18.90 -1.53 -4.22
C LYS A 101 19.32 -3.01 -4.18
N ARG A 102 18.93 -3.78 -3.16
CA ARG A 102 19.32 -5.19 -2.99
C ARG A 102 18.82 -6.08 -4.13
N LYS A 103 19.52 -7.19 -4.36
CA LYS A 103 19.12 -8.25 -5.34
C LYS A 103 18.02 -9.18 -4.80
N PHE A 104 17.27 -8.73 -3.81
CA PHE A 104 16.19 -9.43 -3.16
C PHE A 104 15.07 -8.43 -2.84
N THR A 105 13.89 -8.94 -2.48
CA THR A 105 12.77 -8.10 -2.05
C THR A 105 12.88 -7.80 -0.55
N TYR A 106 12.22 -8.57 0.30
CA TYR A 106 12.17 -8.40 1.76
C TYR A 106 12.84 -9.55 2.52
N ALA A 107 13.16 -10.66 1.85
CA ALA A 107 13.91 -11.78 2.43
C ALA A 107 15.12 -12.14 1.57
N ASP A 108 16.15 -12.72 2.20
CA ASP A 108 17.32 -13.26 1.49
C ASP A 108 17.03 -14.60 0.79
N ALA A 109 18.07 -15.23 0.25
CA ALA A 109 17.94 -16.50 -0.48
C ALA A 109 17.49 -17.68 0.40
N ASP A 110 17.69 -17.60 1.71
CA ASP A 110 17.30 -18.61 2.69
C ASP A 110 15.91 -18.31 3.30
N GLY A 111 15.24 -17.25 2.83
CA GLY A 111 13.93 -16.82 3.33
C GLY A 111 13.98 -16.00 4.61
N LYS A 112 15.18 -15.60 5.08
CA LYS A 112 15.31 -14.78 6.28
C LYS A 112 15.00 -13.32 5.95
N GLN A 113 14.11 -12.71 6.74
CA GLN A 113 13.75 -11.30 6.61
C GLN A 113 14.96 -10.39 6.83
N PHE A 114 15.03 -9.29 6.08
CA PHE A 114 16.03 -8.25 6.34
C PHE A 114 15.65 -7.43 7.57
N GLU A 115 16.65 -7.10 8.39
CA GLU A 115 16.46 -6.37 9.66
C GLU A 115 15.89 -4.97 9.47
N ASP A 116 16.09 -4.36 8.30
CA ASP A 116 15.60 -3.01 7.96
C ASP A 116 14.20 -3.00 7.34
N ASN A 117 13.49 -4.14 7.30
CA ASN A 117 12.12 -4.18 6.77
C ASN A 117 11.14 -3.29 7.55
N ASP A 118 11.40 -3.01 8.82
CA ASP A 118 10.67 -2.03 9.62
C ASP A 118 10.82 -0.60 9.07
N GLU A 119 12.05 -0.14 8.85
CA GLU A 119 12.36 1.17 8.26
C GLU A 119 11.85 1.28 6.82
N ARG A 120 11.94 0.19 6.05
CA ARG A 120 11.44 0.14 4.66
C ARG A 120 9.92 0.26 4.59
N THR A 121 9.21 -0.28 5.58
CA THR A 121 7.75 -0.16 5.69
C THR A 121 7.33 1.27 5.99
N LEU A 122 8.03 1.95 6.92
CA LEU A 122 7.84 3.39 7.19
C LEU A 122 8.12 4.21 5.93
N PHE A 123 9.27 3.99 5.31
CA PHE A 123 9.72 4.75 4.14
C PHE A 123 8.77 4.59 2.96
N PHE A 124 8.33 3.36 2.67
CA PHE A 124 7.41 3.12 1.57
C PHE A 124 6.06 3.79 1.81
N SER A 125 5.52 3.67 3.03
CA SER A 125 4.20 4.21 3.37
C SER A 125 4.20 5.74 3.32
N LYS A 126 5.17 6.39 3.98
CA LYS A 126 5.32 7.85 3.97
C LYS A 126 5.65 8.37 2.58
N GLY A 127 6.62 7.75 1.89
CA GLY A 127 7.03 8.13 0.53
C GLY A 127 5.89 8.03 -0.49
N ALA A 128 4.99 7.05 -0.36
CA ALA A 128 3.81 6.96 -1.22
C ALA A 128 2.83 8.12 -0.97
N ILE A 129 2.53 8.43 0.30
CA ILE A 129 1.64 9.53 0.69
C ILE A 129 2.20 10.88 0.21
N ASP A 130 3.46 11.18 0.52
CA ASP A 130 4.14 12.44 0.17
C ASP A 130 4.17 12.64 -1.36
N THR A 131 4.37 11.55 -2.11
CA THR A 131 4.38 11.60 -3.57
C THR A 131 2.99 11.89 -4.15
N VAL A 132 1.93 11.33 -3.58
CA VAL A 132 0.54 11.60 -4.02
C VAL A 132 0.16 13.04 -3.72
N GLU A 133 0.54 13.54 -2.54
CA GLU A 133 0.37 14.95 -2.17
C GLU A 133 1.12 15.87 -3.14
N LYS A 134 2.39 15.58 -3.42
CA LYS A 134 3.22 16.34 -4.37
C LYS A 134 2.66 16.33 -5.78
N LEU A 135 2.01 15.23 -6.17
CA LEU A 135 1.32 15.10 -7.45
C LEU A 135 0.06 15.96 -7.53
N GLY A 136 -0.48 16.42 -6.41
CA GLY A 136 -1.76 17.15 -6.33
C GLY A 136 -2.93 16.32 -6.86
N TRP A 137 -2.83 14.99 -6.78
CA TRP A 137 -3.83 14.09 -7.34
C TRP A 137 -4.68 13.51 -6.23
N LYS A 138 -5.90 14.03 -6.12
CA LYS A 138 -6.90 13.64 -5.11
C LYS A 138 -7.55 12.30 -5.50
N PRO A 139 -7.20 11.15 -4.87
CA PRO A 139 -7.90 9.89 -5.06
C PRO A 139 -9.30 9.94 -4.43
N ASP A 140 -10.24 9.20 -5.01
CA ASP A 140 -11.54 8.90 -4.39
C ASP A 140 -11.43 7.62 -3.54
N VAL A 141 -10.61 6.65 -3.98
CA VAL A 141 -10.33 5.39 -3.27
C VAL A 141 -8.83 5.16 -3.22
N ILE A 142 -8.34 4.71 -2.06
CA ILE A 142 -6.97 4.25 -1.83
C ILE A 142 -7.05 2.78 -1.41
N HIS A 143 -6.61 1.89 -2.30
CA HIS A 143 -6.59 0.45 -2.05
C HIS A 143 -5.17 -0.02 -1.72
N VAL A 144 -5.00 -0.50 -0.50
CA VAL A 144 -3.74 -0.90 0.10
C VAL A 144 -3.60 -2.44 0.05
N HIS A 145 -2.44 -2.93 -0.37
CA HIS A 145 -2.17 -4.36 -0.56
C HIS A 145 -0.83 -4.79 0.05
N GLY A 146 -0.91 -5.70 1.02
CA GLY A 146 0.26 -6.34 1.63
C GLY A 146 0.87 -5.56 2.80
N TRP A 147 1.65 -6.28 3.61
CA TRP A 147 2.16 -5.81 4.90
C TRP A 147 3.08 -4.60 4.81
N MET A 148 3.88 -4.46 3.75
CA MET A 148 4.82 -3.32 3.63
C MET A 148 4.09 -1.98 3.42
N SER A 149 2.82 -2.03 3.00
CA SER A 149 1.94 -0.86 2.84
C SER A 149 0.96 -0.66 4.00
N ALA A 150 1.01 -1.51 5.03
CA ALA A 150 0.02 -1.57 6.10
C ALA A 150 -0.06 -0.30 6.96
N LEU A 151 0.96 0.55 6.95
CA LEU A 151 0.94 1.83 7.67
C LEU A 151 0.20 2.94 6.91
N VAL A 152 -0.03 2.78 5.60
CA VAL A 152 -0.68 3.82 4.77
C VAL A 152 -2.04 4.24 5.35
N PRO A 153 -2.96 3.33 5.72
CA PRO A 153 -4.24 3.72 6.31
C PRO A 153 -4.07 4.57 7.57
N MET A 154 -3.21 4.15 8.49
CA MET A 154 -2.97 4.85 9.75
C MET A 154 -2.40 6.26 9.52
N TYR A 155 -1.35 6.38 8.71
CA TYR A 155 -0.73 7.68 8.44
C TYR A 155 -1.69 8.64 7.74
N LEU A 156 -2.54 8.13 6.83
CA LEU A 156 -3.57 8.96 6.21
C LEU A 156 -4.58 9.49 7.23
N ARG A 157 -5.02 8.65 8.18
CA ARG A 157 -5.98 9.06 9.22
C ARG A 157 -5.40 9.98 10.28
N LEU A 158 -4.12 9.83 10.62
CA LEU A 158 -3.52 10.63 11.69
C LEU A 158 -2.94 11.96 11.19
N PHE A 159 -2.29 11.96 10.02
CA PHE A 159 -1.55 13.13 9.53
C PHE A 159 -2.22 13.83 8.35
N GLN A 160 -3.10 13.14 7.63
CA GLN A 160 -3.67 13.64 6.36
C GLN A 160 -5.20 13.77 6.39
N ALA A 161 -5.83 13.62 7.55
CA ALA A 161 -7.29 13.68 7.69
C ALA A 161 -7.90 14.99 7.20
N ASP A 162 -7.21 16.12 7.42
CA ASP A 162 -7.67 17.44 6.99
C ASP A 162 -7.09 17.87 5.63
N ASN A 163 -6.20 17.06 5.03
CA ASN A 163 -5.58 17.40 3.76
C ASN A 163 -6.63 17.30 2.63
N PRO A 164 -6.88 18.38 1.85
CA PRO A 164 -7.86 18.36 0.75
C PRO A 164 -7.61 17.27 -0.31
N ILE A 165 -6.38 16.75 -0.42
CA ILE A 165 -6.02 15.64 -1.29
C ILE A 165 -6.57 14.30 -0.80
N PHE A 166 -6.67 14.09 0.52
CA PHE A 166 -6.97 12.77 1.09
C PHE A 166 -8.24 12.71 1.94
N LYS A 167 -8.72 13.85 2.46
CA LYS A 167 -9.81 13.92 3.44
C LYS A 167 -11.11 13.20 3.03
N ASP A 168 -11.39 13.16 1.74
CA ASP A 168 -12.62 12.56 1.18
C ASP A 168 -12.36 11.15 0.63
N ALA A 169 -11.11 10.68 0.63
CA ALA A 169 -10.74 9.39 0.06
C ALA A 169 -11.19 8.25 0.98
N LYS A 170 -11.77 7.21 0.37
CA LYS A 170 -12.09 5.95 1.05
C LYS A 170 -10.89 5.01 1.01
N ILE A 171 -10.56 4.41 2.14
CA ILE A 171 -9.43 3.50 2.30
C ILE A 171 -9.93 2.07 2.30
N VAL A 172 -9.45 1.27 1.36
CA VAL A 172 -9.69 -0.17 1.27
C VAL A 172 -8.38 -0.87 1.59
N PHE A 173 -8.42 -1.89 2.45
CA PHE A 173 -7.26 -2.73 2.72
C PHE A 173 -7.55 -4.18 2.32
N SER A 174 -6.69 -4.79 1.52
CA SER A 174 -6.71 -6.22 1.25
C SER A 174 -5.76 -6.97 2.17
N ALA A 175 -6.33 -7.84 3.00
CA ALA A 175 -5.62 -8.82 3.81
C ALA A 175 -5.25 -10.06 2.99
N TYR A 176 -4.09 -10.63 3.29
CA TYR A 176 -3.49 -11.76 2.57
C TYR A 176 -2.95 -12.79 3.57
N ASP A 177 -2.49 -13.94 3.07
CA ASP A 177 -1.76 -14.90 3.88
C ASP A 177 -0.49 -14.25 4.47
N ASN A 178 0.00 -14.79 5.59
CA ASN A 178 1.16 -14.24 6.28
C ASN A 178 2.37 -14.13 5.33
N GLY A 179 2.80 -12.88 5.08
CA GLY A 179 3.87 -12.56 4.12
C GLY A 179 5.29 -12.77 4.66
N PHE A 180 5.43 -13.05 5.96
CA PHE A 180 6.67 -13.45 6.60
C PHE A 180 6.41 -14.15 7.94
N ASP A 181 7.35 -15.01 8.35
CA ASP A 181 7.39 -15.60 9.68
C ASP A 181 8.22 -14.72 10.65
N GLY A 182 7.85 -14.74 11.93
CA GLY A 182 8.54 -13.97 12.97
C GLY A 182 8.03 -12.53 13.07
N THR A 183 8.93 -11.60 13.35
CA THR A 183 8.58 -10.20 13.68
C THR A 183 9.46 -9.21 12.92
N LEU A 184 8.95 -8.01 12.67
CA LEU A 184 9.78 -6.87 12.32
C LEU A 184 10.58 -6.36 13.53
N GLY A 185 11.52 -5.47 13.27
CA GLY A 185 12.37 -4.86 14.29
C GLY A 185 11.71 -3.67 15.03
N PRO A 186 12.36 -3.20 16.10
CA PRO A 186 11.84 -2.14 16.96
C PRO A 186 11.88 -0.75 16.30
N LYS A 187 12.54 -0.58 15.15
CA LYS A 187 12.64 0.72 14.50
C LYS A 187 11.33 1.16 13.86
N LEU A 188 10.38 0.24 13.68
CA LEU A 188 9.02 0.57 13.26
C LEU A 188 8.37 1.51 14.28
N LYS A 189 8.30 1.04 15.54
CA LYS A 189 7.72 1.79 16.65
C LYS A 189 8.52 3.05 16.96
N ALA A 190 9.85 2.97 16.98
CA ALA A 190 10.70 4.14 17.20
C ALA A 190 10.43 5.25 16.17
N GLY A 191 10.21 4.89 14.90
CA GLY A 191 9.89 5.85 13.85
C GLY A 191 8.50 6.45 14.00
N MET A 192 7.52 5.65 14.43
CA MET A 192 6.18 6.13 14.75
C MET A 192 6.16 7.08 15.95
N GLU A 193 6.92 6.78 17.00
CA GLU A 193 7.08 7.65 18.16
C GLU A 193 7.82 8.95 17.80
N PHE A 194 8.82 8.88 16.91
CA PHE A 194 9.50 10.05 16.38
C PHE A 194 8.56 10.95 15.57
N ASP A 195 7.61 10.36 14.84
CA ASP A 195 6.54 11.08 14.14
C ASP A 195 5.45 11.65 15.09
N GLU A 196 5.67 11.58 16.41
CA GLU A 196 4.76 12.07 17.46
C GLU A 196 3.40 11.34 17.49
N ILE A 197 3.37 10.08 17.06
CA ILE A 197 2.18 9.23 17.20
C ILE A 197 1.98 8.89 18.68
N ASP A 198 0.74 9.01 19.17
CA ASP A 198 0.38 8.65 20.54
C ASP A 198 0.88 7.22 20.86
N PRO A 199 1.69 7.02 21.92
CA PRO A 199 2.22 5.72 22.29
C PRO A 199 1.15 4.63 22.47
N ALA A 200 -0.08 5.00 22.86
CA ALA A 200 -1.20 4.07 22.97
C ALA A 200 -1.63 3.48 21.61
N LEU A 201 -1.37 4.20 20.50
CA LEU A 201 -1.61 3.71 19.14
C LEU A 201 -0.48 2.83 18.61
N CYS A 202 0.67 2.82 19.28
CA CYS A 202 1.84 2.02 18.94
C CYS A 202 2.02 0.77 19.84
N GLU A 203 1.07 0.51 20.75
CA GLU A 203 1.11 -0.66 21.64
C GLU A 203 1.13 -1.96 20.83
N GLY A 204 2.05 -2.87 21.17
CA GLY A 204 2.23 -4.15 20.47
C GLY A 204 3.13 -4.08 19.23
N LEU A 205 3.62 -2.90 18.83
CA LEU A 205 4.46 -2.73 17.63
C LEU A 205 5.97 -2.75 17.91
N ASP A 206 6.40 -3.18 19.10
CA ASP A 206 7.82 -3.36 19.44
C ASP A 206 8.50 -4.48 18.63
N ALA A 207 7.73 -5.51 18.28
CA ALA A 207 8.14 -6.63 17.46
C ALA A 207 6.92 -7.20 16.71
N PRO A 208 6.35 -6.45 15.75
CA PRO A 208 5.08 -6.81 15.15
C PRO A 208 5.25 -7.95 14.15
N THR A 209 4.33 -8.91 14.20
CA THR A 209 4.17 -9.97 13.21
C THR A 209 3.49 -9.43 11.95
N CYS A 210 3.41 -10.26 10.90
CA CYS A 210 2.61 -9.91 9.72
C CYS A 210 1.14 -9.69 10.11
N GLU A 211 0.59 -10.50 11.01
CA GLU A 211 -0.79 -10.38 11.49
C GLU A 211 -1.03 -9.04 12.17
N ASP A 212 -0.11 -8.62 13.06
CA ASP A 212 -0.20 -7.32 13.76
C ASP A 212 -0.28 -6.14 12.76
N LEU A 213 0.50 -6.19 11.68
CA LEU A 213 0.45 -5.18 10.62
C LEU A 213 -0.87 -5.21 9.84
N GLN A 214 -1.41 -6.41 9.56
CA GLN A 214 -2.71 -6.53 8.90
C GLN A 214 -3.85 -5.98 9.78
N LEU A 215 -3.83 -6.26 11.08
CA LEU A 215 -4.79 -5.73 12.04
C LEU A 215 -4.68 -4.20 12.17
N LEU A 216 -3.45 -3.68 12.17
CA LEU A 216 -3.20 -2.24 12.17
C LEU A 216 -3.79 -1.56 10.93
N ALA A 217 -3.56 -2.11 9.73
CA ALA A 217 -4.14 -1.59 8.50
C ALA A 217 -5.68 -1.65 8.52
N ALA A 218 -6.23 -2.79 8.93
CA ALA A 218 -7.66 -3.01 9.05
C ALA A 218 -8.32 -1.96 9.97
N LYS A 219 -7.73 -1.66 11.13
CA LYS A 219 -8.23 -0.69 12.11
C LYS A 219 -8.51 0.70 11.52
N TYR A 220 -7.75 1.12 10.50
CA TYR A 220 -7.85 2.46 9.91
C TYR A 220 -8.49 2.48 8.50
N ALA A 221 -8.88 1.31 7.98
CA ALA A 221 -9.57 1.18 6.70
C ALA A 221 -11.08 1.43 6.83
N ASP A 222 -11.72 1.92 5.77
CA ASP A 222 -13.18 2.00 5.68
C ASP A 222 -13.79 0.62 5.36
N VAL A 223 -13.08 -0.19 4.57
CA VAL A 223 -13.46 -1.55 4.20
C VAL A 223 -12.23 -2.45 4.15
N VAL A 224 -12.38 -3.68 4.63
CA VAL A 224 -11.38 -4.73 4.52
C VAL A 224 -11.83 -5.80 3.52
N ILE A 225 -10.90 -6.21 2.66
CA ILE A 225 -11.08 -7.32 1.73
C ILE A 225 -10.25 -8.51 2.24
N LEU A 226 -10.88 -9.67 2.38
CA LEU A 226 -10.19 -10.92 2.65
C LEU A 226 -9.73 -11.50 1.31
N GLY A 227 -8.45 -11.29 0.97
CA GLY A 227 -7.88 -11.63 -0.33
C GLY A 227 -7.42 -13.09 -0.44
N GLU A 228 -7.21 -13.78 0.68
CA GLU A 228 -6.78 -15.18 0.74
C GLU A 228 -7.47 -15.96 1.88
N GLU A 229 -7.29 -17.28 1.89
CA GLU A 229 -7.95 -18.19 2.83
C GLU A 229 -7.47 -18.00 4.29
N ASN A 230 -6.19 -17.72 4.53
CA ASN A 230 -5.65 -17.65 5.90
C ASN A 230 -5.75 -16.24 6.51
N THR A 231 -6.90 -15.59 6.32
CA THR A 231 -7.20 -14.23 6.79
C THR A 231 -8.23 -14.19 7.93
N GLY A 232 -8.52 -15.35 8.56
CA GLY A 232 -9.54 -15.48 9.61
C GLY A 232 -9.32 -14.58 10.83
N HIS A 233 -8.06 -14.33 11.23
CA HIS A 233 -7.74 -13.41 12.33
C HIS A 233 -8.17 -11.96 12.00
N VAL A 234 -8.03 -11.54 10.74
CA VAL A 234 -8.51 -10.24 10.26
C VAL A 234 -10.03 -10.20 10.22
N GLU A 235 -10.67 -11.27 9.77
CA GLU A 235 -12.14 -11.37 9.76
C GLU A 235 -12.73 -11.23 11.18
N GLU A 236 -12.16 -11.96 12.15
CA GLU A 236 -12.55 -11.88 13.56
C GLU A 236 -12.35 -10.47 14.13
N PHE A 237 -11.21 -9.85 13.83
CA PHE A 237 -10.93 -8.47 14.24
C PHE A 237 -11.93 -7.47 13.65
N CYS A 238 -12.26 -7.61 12.35
CA CYS A 238 -13.24 -6.73 11.69
C CYS A 238 -14.62 -6.88 12.32
N LYS A 239 -15.05 -8.12 12.60
CA LYS A 239 -16.32 -8.40 13.31
C LYS A 239 -16.34 -7.76 14.70
N ALA A 240 -15.26 -7.88 15.46
CA ALA A 240 -15.17 -7.32 16.81
C ALA A 240 -15.21 -5.77 16.83
N ASN A 241 -14.73 -5.12 15.76
CA ASN A 241 -14.63 -3.66 15.67
C ASN A 241 -15.67 -3.02 14.75
N ASN A 242 -16.65 -3.78 14.25
CA ASN A 242 -17.67 -3.34 13.28
C ASN A 242 -17.08 -2.71 12.00
N ILE A 243 -15.97 -3.26 11.52
CA ILE A 243 -15.33 -2.84 10.27
C ILE A 243 -15.95 -3.65 9.13
N PRO A 244 -16.48 -3.02 8.07
CA PRO A 244 -17.00 -3.73 6.91
C PRO A 244 -15.94 -4.65 6.30
N CYS A 245 -16.30 -5.92 6.14
CA CYS A 245 -15.39 -6.95 5.66
C CYS A 245 -16.05 -7.73 4.52
N ILE A 246 -15.31 -7.95 3.42
CA ILE A 246 -15.81 -8.57 2.19
C ILE A 246 -14.89 -9.73 1.81
N ASP A 247 -15.46 -10.88 1.48
CA ASP A 247 -14.71 -11.97 0.85
C ASP A 247 -14.32 -11.56 -0.58
N GLY A 248 -13.02 -11.37 -0.81
CA GLY A 248 -12.47 -10.97 -2.10
C GLY A 248 -11.53 -12.00 -2.71
N LYS A 249 -11.57 -13.25 -2.25
CA LYS A 249 -10.65 -14.30 -2.74
C LYS A 249 -10.77 -14.57 -4.24
N ASN A 250 -11.95 -14.33 -4.81
CA ASN A 250 -12.25 -14.48 -6.23
C ASN A 250 -12.05 -13.20 -7.05
N PHE A 251 -11.60 -12.09 -6.43
CA PHE A 251 -11.35 -10.83 -7.14
C PHE A 251 -10.27 -10.90 -8.24
N PRO A 252 -9.22 -11.73 -8.14
CA PRO A 252 -8.27 -11.90 -9.24
C PRO A 252 -8.94 -12.47 -10.50
N GLU A 253 -9.87 -13.41 -10.33
CA GLU A 253 -10.61 -14.10 -11.40
C GLU A 253 -11.80 -13.28 -11.91
N ASP A 254 -12.52 -12.59 -11.02
CA ASP A 254 -13.60 -11.66 -11.34
C ASP A 254 -13.36 -10.26 -10.75
N PRO A 255 -12.44 -9.48 -11.33
CA PRO A 255 -12.11 -8.15 -10.83
C PRO A 255 -13.26 -7.14 -11.00
N ALA A 256 -14.37 -7.51 -11.67
CA ALA A 256 -15.55 -6.66 -11.74
C ALA A 256 -16.27 -6.56 -10.38
N GLU A 257 -16.12 -7.55 -9.49
CA GLU A 257 -16.72 -7.49 -8.16
C GLU A 257 -16.05 -6.43 -7.27
N ALA A 258 -14.73 -6.29 -7.37
CA ALA A 258 -14.00 -5.24 -6.68
C ALA A 258 -14.42 -3.83 -7.11
N ILE A 259 -14.77 -3.63 -8.39
CA ILE A 259 -15.31 -2.33 -8.85
C ILE A 259 -16.60 -1.99 -8.13
N LYS A 260 -17.51 -2.97 -7.94
CA LYS A 260 -18.77 -2.74 -7.23
C LYS A 260 -18.52 -2.26 -5.79
N VAL A 261 -17.44 -2.73 -5.15
CA VAL A 261 -17.02 -2.25 -3.83
C VAL A 261 -16.58 -0.79 -3.90
N TYR A 262 -15.77 -0.41 -4.88
CA TYR A 262 -15.36 1.00 -5.03
C TYR A 262 -16.55 1.91 -5.33
N GLU A 263 -17.49 1.44 -6.14
CA GLU A 263 -18.71 2.16 -6.47
C GLU A 263 -19.62 2.31 -5.24
N SER A 264 -19.78 1.26 -4.42
CA SER A 264 -20.62 1.31 -3.22
C SER A 264 -20.06 2.24 -2.14
N LEU A 265 -18.74 2.38 -2.06
CA LEU A 265 -18.06 3.27 -1.12
C LEU A 265 -18.26 4.77 -1.43
N LEU A 266 -18.66 5.07 -2.66
CA LEU A 266 -18.78 6.43 -3.19
C LEU A 266 -20.23 6.80 -3.52
N VAL A 267 -21.21 5.97 -3.13
CA VAL A 267 -22.61 6.35 -3.17
C VAL A 267 -22.80 7.43 -2.12
N GLU A 268 -23.12 8.64 -2.55
CA GLU A 268 -23.52 9.72 -1.65
C GLU A 268 -24.72 9.21 -0.84
N GLU A 269 -24.60 9.21 0.49
CA GLU A 269 -25.80 9.18 1.32
C GLU A 269 -26.55 10.47 0.96
N ASP A 270 -27.61 10.34 0.15
CA ASP A 270 -28.59 11.39 -0.03
C ASP A 270 -29.14 11.71 1.37
N VAL A 271 -28.57 12.72 2.02
CA VAL A 271 -29.08 13.27 3.27
C VAL A 271 -30.37 14.01 2.90
N GLU A 272 -31.51 13.36 3.14
CA GLU A 272 -32.83 14.02 3.24
C GLU A 272 -32.84 15.13 4.30
#